data_AF-A0A1J3I1D9-F1
#
_entry.id   AF-A0A1J3I1D9-F1
#
_cell.length_a   1.000
_cell.length_b   1.000
_cell.length_c   1.000
_cell.angle_alpha   90.00
_cell.angle_beta   90.00
_cell.angle_gamma   90.00
#
_symmetry.space_group_name_H-M   'P 1'
#
loop_
_entity.id
_entity.type
_entity.pdbx_description
1 polymer ?
#
loop_
_entity_poly.entity_id
_entity_poly.type
_entity_poly.pdbx_seq_one_letter_code
_entity_poly.pdbx_strand_id
1 'polypeptide(L)'
;FPNIVPGFVKYISPKLQLLDCEYWPNTCLPFTVNLECLVELTMTNSMLEKLWADIKLLRNLKWVNLSRSNKLKELPNLSTATSLEELDLSGCSSLMELPSSIGKATTLQKLNMDGCVKLVELPSSVGNLTNLQELNLS
;
A
#
# COMPACT_ATOMS: atom_id res chain seq x y z
N PHE A 1 9.25 -21.77 2.17
CA PHE A 1 8.07 -20.91 2.32
C PHE A 1 7.86 -20.24 0.98
N PRO A 2 6.70 -20.43 0.32
CA PRO A 2 6.71 -20.48 -1.14
C PRO A 2 6.94 -19.09 -1.70
N ASN A 3 8.11 -18.94 -2.33
CA ASN A 3 8.41 -17.91 -3.30
C ASN A 3 7.24 -17.86 -4.28
N ILE A 4 6.46 -16.77 -4.25
CA ILE A 4 5.49 -16.50 -5.30
C ILE A 4 6.30 -16.17 -6.55
N VAL A 5 6.59 -17.21 -7.32
CA VAL A 5 7.27 -17.11 -8.61
C VAL A 5 6.42 -16.18 -9.51
N PRO A 6 7.02 -15.27 -10.28
CA PRO A 6 6.31 -14.26 -11.09
C PRO A 6 5.24 -14.80 -12.07
N GLY A 7 5.15 -16.12 -12.27
CA GLY A 7 4.12 -16.79 -13.06
C GLY A 7 2.79 -17.05 -12.35
N PHE A 8 2.70 -16.98 -11.01
CA PHE A 8 1.47 -17.32 -10.25
C PHE A 8 0.44 -16.20 -10.15
N VAL A 9 0.81 -14.98 -10.55
CA VAL A 9 -0.05 -13.79 -10.38
C VAL A 9 -1.28 -13.81 -11.30
N LYS A 10 -1.29 -14.66 -12.32
CA LYS A 10 -2.47 -14.95 -13.13
C LYS A 10 -3.59 -15.71 -12.40
N TYR A 11 -3.33 -16.26 -11.22
CA TYR A 11 -4.26 -17.16 -10.50
C TYR A 11 -4.59 -16.71 -9.07
N ILE A 12 -4.54 -15.41 -8.79
CA ILE A 12 -5.00 -14.92 -7.49
C ILE A 12 -6.51 -15.11 -7.38
N SER A 13 -6.92 -15.93 -6.41
CA SER A 13 -8.31 -16.23 -6.11
C SER A 13 -9.06 -14.96 -5.68
N PRO A 14 -10.32 -14.73 -6.12
CA PRO A 14 -11.14 -13.63 -5.61
C PRO A 14 -11.49 -13.77 -4.12
N LYS A 15 -11.20 -14.93 -3.51
CA LYS A 15 -11.32 -15.18 -2.07
C LYS A 15 -9.99 -14.99 -1.32
N LEU A 16 -8.95 -14.49 -1.99
CA LEU A 16 -7.66 -14.28 -1.36
C LEU A 16 -7.77 -13.18 -0.30
N GLN A 17 -7.41 -13.51 0.94
CA GLN A 17 -7.38 -12.56 2.06
C GLN A 17 -5.98 -12.01 2.32
N LEU A 18 -4.94 -12.73 1.93
CA LEU A 18 -3.56 -12.34 2.16
C LEU A 18 -2.77 -12.49 0.86
N LEU A 19 -2.13 -11.40 0.43
CA LEU A 19 -1.17 -11.38 -0.65
C LEU A 19 0.19 -10.99 -0.08
N ASP A 20 1.11 -11.95 -0.03
CA ASP A 20 2.47 -11.75 0.45
C ASP A 20 3.47 -12.08 -0.66
N CYS A 21 4.13 -11.05 -1.17
CA CYS A 21 5.08 -11.10 -2.28
C CYS A 21 6.32 -10.28 -1.96
N GLU A 22 7.31 -10.88 -1.31
CA GLU A 22 8.62 -10.27 -1.17
C GLU A 22 9.34 -10.17 -2.53
N TYR A 23 10.00 -9.04 -2.81
CA TYR A 23 10.80 -8.82 -4.03
C TYR A 23 10.01 -8.88 -5.36
N TRP A 24 8.85 -8.20 -5.43
CA TRP A 24 8.09 -8.13 -6.67
C TRP A 24 8.92 -7.48 -7.80
N PRO A 25 9.17 -8.16 -8.93
CA PRO A 25 10.13 -7.70 -9.92
C PRO A 25 9.55 -6.70 -10.94
N ASN A 26 8.22 -6.54 -10.99
CA ASN A 26 7.58 -5.66 -11.96
C ASN A 26 7.34 -4.26 -11.39
N THR A 27 7.33 -3.26 -12.27
CA THR A 27 7.12 -1.85 -11.91
C THR A 27 5.68 -1.52 -11.54
N CYS A 28 4.73 -2.42 -11.81
CA CYS A 28 3.35 -2.34 -11.38
C CYS A 28 2.78 -3.73 -11.09
N LEU A 29 1.64 -3.77 -10.40
CA LEU A 29 0.86 -4.99 -10.29
C LEU A 29 0.02 -5.20 -11.56
N PRO A 30 0.01 -6.41 -12.15
CA PRO A 30 -0.68 -6.68 -13.41
C PRO A 30 -2.20 -6.84 -13.27
N PHE A 31 -2.83 -6.26 -12.25
CA PHE A 31 -4.19 -6.65 -11.86
C PHE A 31 -5.31 -5.85 -12.55
N THR A 32 -6.13 -6.59 -13.30
CA THR A 32 -7.59 -6.44 -13.43
C THR A 32 -8.36 -7.20 -12.33
N VAL A 33 -7.66 -7.67 -11.28
CA VAL A 33 -8.18 -8.64 -10.30
C VAL A 33 -8.95 -7.92 -9.20
N ASN A 34 -10.10 -8.51 -8.86
CA ASN A 34 -10.95 -8.05 -7.78
C ASN A 34 -10.30 -8.39 -6.42
N LEU A 35 -9.82 -7.37 -5.70
CA LEU A 35 -9.24 -7.48 -4.36
C LEU A 35 -10.27 -7.24 -3.24
N GLU A 36 -11.56 -7.39 -3.53
CA GLU A 36 -12.64 -7.17 -2.56
C GLU A 36 -12.44 -7.93 -1.24
N CYS A 37 -11.89 -9.14 -1.28
CA CYS A 37 -11.65 -9.95 -0.07
C CYS A 37 -10.27 -9.75 0.56
N LEU A 38 -9.40 -8.95 -0.04
CA LEU A 38 -8.03 -8.80 0.44
C LEU A 38 -8.03 -8.03 1.77
N VAL A 39 -7.39 -8.62 2.77
CA VAL A 39 -7.24 -8.08 4.13
C VAL A 39 -5.81 -7.61 4.37
N GLU A 40 -4.83 -8.36 3.87
CA GLU A 40 -3.42 -8.08 4.06
C GLU A 40 -2.69 -8.07 2.72
N LEU A 41 -1.93 -7.00 2.48
CA LEU A 41 -1.05 -6.85 1.34
C LEU A 41 0.38 -6.59 1.83
N THR A 42 1.25 -7.55 1.63
CA THR A 42 2.68 -7.44 1.92
C THR A 42 3.46 -7.59 0.62
N MET A 43 4.19 -6.55 0.23
CA MET A 43 5.01 -6.51 -0.97
C MET A 43 6.34 -5.80 -0.74
N THR A 44 7.07 -6.23 0.29
CA THR A 44 8.31 -5.57 0.70
C THR A 44 9.42 -5.77 -0.32
N ASN A 45 10.38 -4.84 -0.35
CA ASN A 45 11.54 -4.86 -1.25
C ASN A 45 11.17 -4.92 -2.75
N SER A 46 10.02 -4.37 -3.13
CA SER A 46 9.50 -4.48 -4.49
C SER A 46 10.05 -3.42 -5.44
N MET A 47 10.10 -3.76 -6.73
CA MET A 47 10.46 -2.85 -7.84
C MET A 47 9.28 -1.98 -8.31
N LEU A 48 8.18 -1.96 -7.55
CA LEU A 48 6.99 -1.18 -7.86
C LEU A 48 7.32 0.31 -7.98
N GLU A 49 6.92 0.93 -9.08
CA GLU A 49 6.88 2.38 -9.21
C GLU A 49 5.50 2.93 -8.81
N LYS A 50 4.45 2.13 -9.09
CA LYS A 50 3.05 2.38 -8.75
C LYS A 50 2.41 1.04 -8.39
N LEU A 51 1.47 1.00 -7.45
CA LEU A 51 0.75 -0.25 -7.13
C LEU A 51 -0.25 -0.62 -8.23
N TRP A 52 -1.29 0.19 -8.42
CA TRP A 52 -2.35 -0.02 -9.41
C TRP A 52 -2.99 1.32 -9.81
N ALA A 53 -3.61 1.38 -10.99
CA ALA A 53 -4.22 2.62 -11.50
C ALA A 53 -5.71 2.77 -11.13
N ASP A 54 -6.49 1.69 -11.11
CA ASP A 54 -7.96 1.76 -11.07
C ASP A 54 -8.65 0.61 -10.30
N ILE A 55 -8.15 0.24 -9.12
CA ILE A 55 -8.82 -0.80 -8.31
C ILE A 55 -9.86 -0.15 -7.41
N LYS A 56 -11.13 -0.50 -7.65
CA LYS A 56 -12.30 0.14 -7.06
C LYS A 56 -12.67 -0.35 -5.66
N LEU A 57 -12.05 -1.38 -5.10
CA LEU A 57 -12.61 -2.07 -3.92
C LEU A 57 -11.52 -2.68 -3.03
N LEU A 58 -10.97 -1.89 -2.10
CA LEU A 58 -10.09 -2.36 -1.01
C LEU A 58 -10.79 -2.28 0.35
N ARG A 59 -12.10 -2.54 0.37
CA ARG A 59 -12.95 -2.27 1.55
C ARG A 59 -12.59 -3.13 2.76
N ASN A 60 -11.97 -4.28 2.53
CA ASN A 60 -11.58 -5.21 3.58
C ASN A 60 -10.08 -5.11 3.94
N LEU A 61 -9.32 -4.29 3.22
CA LEU A 61 -7.88 -4.16 3.42
C LEU A 61 -7.62 -3.48 4.76
N LYS A 62 -6.90 -4.16 5.65
CA LYS A 62 -6.53 -3.72 6.99
C LYS A 62 -5.06 -3.41 7.12
N TRP A 63 -4.21 -4.19 6.43
CA TRP A 63 -2.77 -4.08 6.54
C TRP A 63 -2.14 -3.94 5.16
N VAL A 64 -1.26 -2.94 5.00
CA VAL A 64 -0.43 -2.77 3.82
C VAL A 64 1.01 -2.56 4.24
N ASN A 65 1.91 -3.45 3.80
CA ASN A 65 3.35 -3.29 3.98
C ASN A 65 4.05 -3.29 2.62
N LEU A 66 4.59 -2.13 2.27
CA LEU A 66 5.38 -1.91 1.04
C LEU A 66 6.81 -1.50 1.36
N SER A 67 7.24 -1.73 2.60
CA SER A 67 8.54 -1.29 3.09
C SER A 67 9.69 -1.70 2.16
N ARG A 68 10.72 -0.85 2.10
CA ARG A 68 11.92 -0.99 1.29
C ARG A 68 11.68 -1.01 -0.22
N SER A 69 10.47 -0.64 -0.69
CA SER A 69 10.16 -0.49 -2.12
C SER A 69 10.70 0.84 -2.65
N ASN A 70 12.03 0.91 -2.82
CA ASN A 70 12.76 2.15 -3.11
C ASN A 70 12.42 2.80 -4.47
N LYS A 71 11.66 2.12 -5.34
CA LYS A 71 11.18 2.64 -6.63
C LYS A 71 9.78 3.22 -6.56
N LEU A 72 9.05 3.01 -5.47
CA LEU A 72 7.67 3.46 -5.33
C LEU A 72 7.64 4.99 -5.32
N LYS A 73 6.91 5.59 -6.26
CA LYS A 73 6.85 7.05 -6.45
C LYS A 73 5.56 7.66 -5.93
N GLU A 74 4.47 6.92 -6.07
CA GLU A 74 3.11 7.35 -5.71
C GLU A 74 2.29 6.15 -5.24
N LEU A 75 1.33 6.42 -4.36
CA LEU A 75 0.30 5.46 -3.99
C LEU A 75 -0.97 5.66 -4.82
N PRO A 76 -1.76 4.58 -5.03
CA PRO A 76 -3.05 4.67 -5.70
C PRO A 76 -4.06 5.44 -4.85
N ASN A 77 -5.20 5.79 -5.44
CA ASN A 77 -6.31 6.35 -4.69
C ASN A 77 -6.79 5.37 -3.59
N LEU A 78 -6.82 5.84 -2.34
CA LEU A 78 -7.18 5.09 -1.13
C LEU A 78 -8.60 5.40 -0.63
N SER A 79 -9.43 6.07 -1.43
CA SER A 79 -10.79 6.49 -1.01
C SER A 79 -11.71 5.36 -0.58
N THR A 80 -11.42 4.12 -0.99
CA THR A 80 -12.19 2.92 -0.63
C THR A 80 -11.54 2.05 0.45
N ALA A 81 -10.32 2.39 0.89
CA ALA A 81 -9.58 1.69 1.94
C ALA A 81 -10.05 2.13 3.33
N THR A 82 -11.36 2.09 3.57
CA THR A 82 -11.99 2.60 4.81
C THR A 82 -11.74 1.71 6.03
N SER A 83 -11.22 0.51 5.84
CA SER A 83 -10.88 -0.46 6.90
C SER A 83 -9.38 -0.57 7.14
N LEU A 84 -8.57 0.29 6.51
CA LEU A 84 -7.12 0.25 6.61
C LEU A 84 -6.68 0.70 8.01
N GLU A 85 -6.02 -0.20 8.74
CA GLU A 85 -5.56 0.00 10.12
C GLU A 85 -4.06 0.32 10.16
N GLU A 86 -3.24 -0.31 9.31
CA GLU A 86 -1.79 -0.09 9.26
C GLU A 86 -1.28 0.07 7.83
N LEU A 87 -0.45 1.10 7.62
CA LEU A 87 0.24 1.39 6.36
C LEU A 87 1.73 1.60 6.63
N ASP A 88 2.55 0.65 6.20
CA ASP A 88 4.01 0.71 6.27
C ASP A 88 4.62 0.98 4.89
N LEU A 89 5.23 2.16 4.77
CA LEU A 89 5.97 2.66 3.62
C LEU A 89 7.44 2.90 3.96
N SER A 90 7.92 2.40 5.10
CA SER A 90 9.30 2.65 5.54
C SER A 90 10.32 2.25 4.47
N GLY A 91 11.32 3.10 4.22
CA GLY A 91 12.32 2.90 3.19
C GLY A 91 11.82 3.06 1.74
N CYS A 92 10.60 3.56 1.51
CA CYS A 92 10.14 3.98 0.18
C CYS A 92 10.79 5.30 -0.24
N SER A 93 12.11 5.28 -0.43
CA SER A 93 12.93 6.48 -0.63
C SER A 93 12.64 7.28 -1.92
N SER A 94 11.83 6.75 -2.83
CA SER A 94 11.39 7.47 -4.05
C SER A 94 9.99 8.05 -3.95
N LEU A 95 9.26 7.83 -2.85
CA LEU A 95 7.90 8.31 -2.66
C LEU A 95 7.94 9.84 -2.57
N MET A 96 7.19 10.52 -3.46
CA MET A 96 7.20 11.99 -3.54
C MET A 96 5.98 12.62 -2.86
N GLU A 97 4.84 11.93 -2.89
CA GLU A 97 3.57 12.42 -2.36
C GLU A 97 2.71 11.26 -1.85
N LEU A 98 1.81 11.59 -0.90
CA LEU A 98 0.67 10.76 -0.56
C LEU A 98 -0.59 11.26 -1.29
N PRO A 99 -1.48 10.35 -1.73
CA PRO A 99 -2.73 10.74 -2.35
C PRO A 99 -3.62 11.41 -1.29
N SER A 100 -4.27 12.52 -1.65
CA SER A 100 -5.19 13.25 -0.75
C SER A 100 -6.32 12.37 -0.21
N SER A 101 -6.65 11.27 -0.89
CA SER A 101 -7.58 10.25 -0.42
C SER A 101 -7.15 9.52 0.86
N ILE A 102 -5.90 9.64 1.32
CA ILE A 102 -5.43 9.03 2.57
C ILE A 102 -6.32 9.41 3.75
N GLY A 103 -6.84 10.64 3.79
CA GLY A 103 -7.77 11.09 4.83
C GLY A 103 -9.15 10.40 4.83
N LYS A 104 -9.40 9.45 3.92
CA LYS A 104 -10.58 8.56 3.94
C LYS A 104 -10.33 7.26 4.71
N ALA A 105 -9.08 6.91 4.99
CA ALA A 105 -8.72 5.79 5.85
C ALA A 105 -8.90 6.17 7.32
N THR A 106 -10.13 6.48 7.73
CA THR A 106 -10.41 6.98 9.09
C THR A 106 -10.14 5.95 10.18
N THR A 107 -9.96 4.67 9.83
CA THR A 107 -9.59 3.56 10.74
C THR A 107 -8.08 3.40 10.91
N LEU A 108 -7.27 4.17 10.18
CA LEU A 108 -5.81 4.06 10.21
C LEU A 108 -5.28 4.42 11.60
N GLN A 109 -4.53 3.49 12.18
CA GLN A 109 -3.91 3.60 13.50
C GLN A 109 -2.41 3.83 13.38
N LYS A 110 -1.76 3.27 12.36
CA LYS A 110 -0.32 3.45 12.13
C LYS A 110 -0.01 3.83 10.69
N LEU A 111 0.79 4.88 10.54
CA LEU A 111 1.38 5.31 9.29
C LEU A 111 2.89 5.42 9.47
N ASN A 112 3.64 4.49 8.88
CA ASN A 112 5.10 4.50 8.92
C ASN A 112 5.67 4.95 7.57
N MET A 113 6.42 6.05 7.57
CA MET A 113 7.12 6.62 6.42
C MET A 113 8.59 6.93 6.75
N ASP A 114 9.16 6.23 7.73
CA ASP A 114 10.59 6.26 8.03
C ASP A 114 11.42 6.10 6.76
N GLY A 115 12.38 6.98 6.50
CA GLY A 115 13.25 6.90 5.33
C GLY A 115 12.57 7.23 3.98
N CYS A 116 11.37 7.80 3.97
CA CYS A 116 10.73 8.39 2.79
C CYS A 116 11.35 9.77 2.44
N VAL A 117 12.65 9.79 2.17
CA VAL A 117 13.47 11.01 2.05
C VAL A 117 13.09 12.00 0.94
N LYS A 118 12.26 11.59 -0.04
CA LYS A 118 11.78 12.45 -1.14
C LYS A 118 10.37 12.99 -0.93
N LEU A 119 9.70 12.60 0.15
CA LEU A 119 8.36 13.07 0.46
C LEU A 119 8.44 14.56 0.80
N VAL A 120 7.81 15.40 0.00
CA VAL A 120 7.92 16.87 0.15
C VAL A 120 6.97 17.39 1.22
N GLU A 121 5.73 16.93 1.18
CA GLU A 121 4.69 17.34 2.12
C GLU A 121 3.67 16.23 2.32
N LEU A 122 2.94 16.33 3.43
CA LEU A 122 1.76 15.52 3.67
C LEU A 122 0.53 16.26 3.13
N PRO A 123 -0.42 15.57 2.47
CA PRO A 123 -1.67 16.21 2.09
C PRO A 123 -2.42 16.65 3.35
N SER A 124 -3.08 17.80 3.29
CA SER A 124 -3.85 18.36 4.43
C SER A 124 -4.91 17.39 4.98
N SER A 125 -5.37 16.45 4.15
CA SER A 125 -6.30 15.39 4.53
C SER A 125 -5.73 14.38 5.54
N VAL A 126 -4.41 14.36 5.79
CA VAL A 126 -3.82 13.61 6.93
C VAL A 126 -4.45 14.04 8.25
N GLY A 127 -4.90 15.30 8.37
CA GLY A 127 -5.65 15.78 9.54
C GLY A 127 -7.00 15.08 9.76
N ASN A 128 -7.51 14.33 8.79
CA ASN A 128 -8.74 13.54 8.93
C ASN A 128 -8.50 12.13 9.50
N LEU A 129 -7.25 11.73 9.74
CA LEU A 129 -6.90 10.42 10.32
C LEU A 129 -7.15 10.42 11.83
N THR A 130 -8.41 10.50 12.25
CA THR A 130 -8.80 10.71 13.66
C THR A 130 -8.45 9.55 14.59
N ASN A 131 -8.18 8.36 14.06
CA ASN A 131 -7.76 7.18 14.84
C ASN A 131 -6.25 6.93 14.82
N LEU A 132 -5.46 7.82 14.20
CA LEU A 132 -4.01 7.65 14.07
C LEU A 132 -3.35 7.74 15.46
N GLN A 133 -2.67 6.68 15.84
CA GLN A 133 -1.94 6.55 17.10
C GLN A 133 -0.43 6.69 16.89
N GLU A 134 0.07 6.27 15.72
CA GLU A 134 1.48 6.31 15.37
C GLU A 134 1.68 6.92 13.99
N LEU A 135 2.51 7.97 13.94
CA LEU A 135 2.98 8.59 12.70
C LEU A 135 4.51 8.66 12.76
N ASN A 136 5.19 7.87 11.95
CA ASN A 136 6.64 7.90 11.84
C ASN A 136 7.05 8.57 10.51
N LEU A 137 7.83 9.64 10.60
CA LEU A 137 8.33 10.45 9.48
C LEU A 137 9.86 10.58 9.51
N SER A 138 10.55 9.73 10.28
CA SER A 138 11.98 9.83 10.55
C SER A 138 12.85 9.76 9.29
#